data_AF-A0A377JN03-F1
#
_entry.id   AF-A0A377JN03-F1
#
_cell.length_a   1.000
_cell.length_b   1.000
_cell.length_c   1.000
_cell.angle_alpha   90.00
_cell.angle_beta   90.00
_cell.angle_gamma   90.00
#
_symmetry.space_group_name_H-M   'P 1'
#
loop_
_entity.id
_entity.type
_entity.pdbx_description
1 polymer ?
#
loop_
_entity_poly.entity_id
_entity_poly.type
_entity_poly.pdbx_seq_one_letter_code
_entity_poly.pdbx_strand_id
1 'polypeptide(L)'
;MRQILAIFDFCETIVDRQSIPPFLELARKANSAYRSPNSYKQRLLRKGARLIYTAIPRILEEEKEVSHLSLRMSEASAAIHKGAKAESSAKMDCHALPSGKTRNDKKHALVKVDSSPNDSKICGGALRVLGQFGGGSYLSGNDYPQIAPIASNCSPKAESLQAKLARILTPPTYPELAGLPLSTALSLAHSYALSLRTHINQKVLDRLLWHKAQGHTIVVVSGGLGIYIRPFMQQFGIDTILAVELESTFDKQGQEILSGNRSGLHTMQERKLYALDDRLDLAQYDLPNSYAYSDCPSDVPLLSLVGKPCVVQGSQETRWARILGYPILVP
;
A
#
# COMPACT_ATOMS: atom_id res chain seq x y z
N MET A 1 -16.20 -26.47 -11.58
CA MET A 1 -15.17 -25.63 -12.24
C MET A 1 -14.76 -24.54 -11.26
N ARG A 2 -13.63 -23.85 -11.46
CA ARG A 2 -13.34 -22.63 -10.70
C ARG A 2 -14.30 -21.50 -11.13
N GLN A 3 -14.56 -20.55 -10.25
CA GLN A 3 -15.45 -19.42 -10.54
C GLN A 3 -14.73 -18.35 -11.37
N ILE A 4 -15.47 -17.49 -12.08
CA ILE A 4 -14.89 -16.35 -12.79
C ILE A 4 -15.09 -15.09 -11.95
N LEU A 5 -14.00 -14.36 -11.72
CA LEU A 5 -14.00 -13.08 -11.00
C LEU A 5 -14.12 -11.91 -12.00
N ALA A 6 -14.83 -10.86 -11.61
CA ALA A 6 -14.94 -9.61 -12.33
C ALA A 6 -14.65 -8.43 -11.38
N ILE A 7 -13.46 -7.85 -11.53
CA ILE A 7 -12.92 -6.80 -10.67
C ILE A 7 -13.15 -5.43 -11.32
N PHE A 8 -13.61 -4.43 -10.55
CA PHE A 8 -13.80 -3.07 -11.04
C PHE A 8 -13.22 -2.03 -10.07
N ASP A 9 -12.50 -1.01 -10.54
CA ASP A 9 -12.41 0.26 -9.81
C ASP A 9 -13.75 1.05 -9.96
N PHE A 10 -13.96 2.00 -9.08
CA PHE A 10 -15.15 2.83 -8.96
C PHE A 10 -14.97 4.19 -9.62
N CYS A 11 -13.95 4.95 -9.20
CA CYS A 11 -13.62 6.27 -9.72
C CYS A 11 -13.14 6.17 -11.18
N GLU A 12 -13.55 7.12 -12.03
CA GLU A 12 -13.21 7.20 -13.47
C GLU A 12 -13.45 5.91 -14.30
N THR A 13 -14.08 4.90 -13.70
CA THR A 13 -14.26 3.54 -14.20
C THR A 13 -15.75 3.19 -14.23
N ILE A 14 -16.38 2.81 -13.10
CA ILE A 14 -17.86 2.67 -13.00
C ILE A 14 -18.54 4.04 -13.10
N VAL A 15 -17.93 5.06 -12.49
CA VAL A 15 -18.39 6.44 -12.48
C VAL A 15 -17.40 7.28 -13.27
N ASP A 16 -17.86 8.16 -14.17
CA ASP A 16 -17.08 8.95 -15.14
C ASP A 16 -16.10 10.01 -14.54
N ARG A 17 -15.95 10.03 -13.22
CA ARG A 17 -15.27 11.10 -12.47
C ARG A 17 -14.65 10.64 -11.17
N GLN A 18 -13.72 11.44 -10.67
CA GLN A 18 -13.21 11.37 -9.31
C GLN A 18 -14.32 11.68 -8.29
N SER A 19 -14.47 10.79 -7.29
CA SER A 19 -15.58 10.83 -6.32
C SER A 19 -15.22 11.36 -4.92
N ILE A 20 -13.94 11.30 -4.51
CA ILE A 20 -13.52 11.83 -3.20
C ILE A 20 -13.67 13.36 -3.12
N PRO A 21 -13.15 14.18 -4.07
CA PRO A 21 -13.15 15.64 -3.90
C PRO A 21 -14.55 16.27 -3.79
N PRO A 22 -15.58 15.87 -4.58
CA PRO A 22 -16.93 16.39 -4.42
C PRO A 22 -17.56 15.97 -3.08
N PHE A 23 -17.33 14.74 -2.61
CA PHE A 23 -17.83 14.29 -1.31
C PHE A 23 -17.21 15.07 -0.14
N LEU A 24 -15.89 15.31 -0.18
CA LEU A 24 -15.22 16.13 0.84
C LEU A 24 -15.72 17.58 0.85
N GLU A 25 -16.07 18.16 -0.31
CA GLU A 25 -16.67 19.50 -0.38
C GLU A 25 -18.09 19.55 0.19
N LEU A 26 -18.90 18.49 0.03
CA LEU A 26 -20.20 18.35 0.71
C LEU A 26 -20.03 18.23 2.23
N ALA A 27 -19.13 17.35 2.67
CA ALA A 27 -18.79 17.18 4.08
C ALA A 27 -18.29 18.49 4.71
N ARG A 28 -17.41 19.23 4.03
CA ARG A 28 -16.88 20.54 4.47
C ARG A 28 -17.97 21.59 4.68
N LYS A 29 -19.01 21.60 3.84
CA LYS A 29 -20.17 22.50 3.98
C LYS A 29 -21.04 22.12 5.18
N ALA A 30 -21.28 20.83 5.40
CA ALA A 30 -22.06 20.35 6.54
C ALA A 30 -21.31 20.55 7.87
N ASN A 31 -20.06 20.09 7.94
CA ASN A 31 -19.25 20.01 9.16
C ASN A 31 -19.06 21.38 9.83
N SER A 32 -19.80 21.63 10.92
CA SER A 32 -19.69 22.84 11.74
C SER A 32 -18.38 22.86 12.55
N ALA A 33 -17.93 21.71 13.04
CA ALA A 33 -16.66 21.58 13.76
C ALA A 33 -15.48 22.02 12.88
N TYR A 34 -15.42 21.57 11.62
CA TYR A 34 -14.41 22.01 10.65
C TYR A 34 -14.49 23.49 10.28
N ARG A 35 -15.69 24.06 10.21
CA ARG A 35 -15.89 25.49 9.92
C ARG A 35 -15.61 26.40 11.12
N SER A 36 -15.47 25.86 12.32
CA SER A 36 -15.19 26.66 13.53
C SER A 36 -13.85 27.40 13.47
N PRO A 37 -13.76 28.67 13.95
CA PRO A 37 -12.50 29.42 13.98
C PRO A 37 -11.38 28.73 14.77
N ASN A 38 -11.73 27.97 15.82
CA ASN A 38 -10.77 27.22 16.63
C ASN A 38 -10.16 26.05 15.84
N SER A 39 -10.96 25.29 15.09
CA SER A 39 -10.41 24.24 14.22
C SER A 39 -9.57 24.82 13.07
N TYR A 40 -9.93 25.98 12.53
CA TYR A 40 -9.13 26.68 11.53
C TYR A 40 -7.76 27.09 12.08
N LYS A 41 -7.73 27.71 13.28
CA LYS A 41 -6.47 28.00 14.00
C LYS A 41 -5.65 26.74 14.25
N GLN A 42 -6.26 25.64 14.69
CA GLN A 42 -5.57 24.35 14.87
C GLN A 42 -5.01 23.78 13.56
N ARG A 43 -5.71 23.92 12.42
CA ARG A 43 -5.21 23.50 11.10
C ARG A 43 -4.03 24.36 10.63
N LEU A 44 -4.04 25.67 10.89
CA LEU A 44 -2.89 26.54 10.63
C LEU A 44 -1.68 26.18 11.51
N LEU A 45 -1.90 25.99 12.82
CA LEU A 45 -0.85 25.58 13.76
C LEU A 45 -0.25 24.23 13.38
N ARG A 46 -1.06 23.23 13.02
CA ARG A 46 -0.56 21.93 12.50
C ARG A 46 0.21 22.08 11.19
N LYS A 47 -0.20 22.95 10.26
CA LYS A 47 0.57 23.21 9.03
C LYS A 47 1.94 23.81 9.33
N GLY A 48 2.01 24.86 10.16
CA GLY A 48 3.27 25.50 10.55
C GLY A 48 4.18 24.56 11.34
N ALA A 49 3.64 23.88 12.35
CA ALA A 49 4.39 22.94 13.16
C ALA A 49 4.81 21.67 12.39
N ARG A 50 4.06 21.24 11.37
CA ARG A 50 4.51 20.19 10.43
C ARG A 50 5.72 20.64 9.62
N LEU A 51 5.72 21.86 9.05
CA LEU A 51 6.87 22.38 8.30
C LEU A 51 8.14 22.36 9.16
N ILE A 52 8.04 22.87 10.38
CA ILE A 52 9.12 22.85 11.39
C ILE A 52 9.54 21.41 11.71
N TYR A 53 8.60 20.51 12.02
CA TYR A 53 8.89 19.11 12.35
C TYR A 53 9.47 18.30 11.18
N THR A 54 9.21 18.67 9.92
CA THR A 54 9.86 18.06 8.75
C THR A 54 11.23 18.65 8.43
N ALA A 55 11.54 19.85 8.93
CA ALA A 55 12.86 20.48 8.78
C ALA A 55 13.83 20.01 9.87
N ILE A 56 13.38 19.88 11.13
CA ILE A 56 14.23 19.51 12.27
C ILE A 56 15.07 18.23 12.05
N PRO A 57 14.52 17.11 11.51
CA PRO A 57 15.33 15.92 11.23
C PRO A 57 16.48 16.18 10.25
N ARG A 58 16.24 16.96 9.18
CA ARG A 58 17.29 17.33 8.23
C ARG A 58 18.39 18.17 8.88
N ILE A 59 18.00 19.16 9.67
CA ILE A 59 18.94 20.03 10.40
C ILE A 59 19.77 19.20 11.39
N LEU A 60 19.16 18.24 12.11
CA LEU A 60 19.85 17.36 13.06
C LEU A 60 20.69 16.26 12.38
N GLU A 61 20.43 15.94 11.12
CA GLU A 61 21.27 15.07 10.29
C GLU A 61 22.46 15.85 9.72
N GLU A 62 22.23 17.08 9.22
CA GLU A 62 23.26 18.03 8.79
C GLU A 62 24.22 18.40 9.94
N GLU A 63 23.72 18.69 11.16
CA GLU A 63 24.55 18.92 12.35
C GLU A 63 25.36 17.68 12.75
N LYS A 64 24.83 16.46 12.52
CA LYS A 64 25.59 15.22 12.75
C LYS A 64 26.70 15.04 11.72
N GLU A 65 26.45 15.30 10.44
CA GLU A 65 27.52 15.26 9.42
C GLU A 65 28.59 16.33 9.70
N VAL A 66 28.20 17.56 10.03
CA VAL A 66 29.13 18.66 10.38
C VAL A 66 29.94 18.32 11.64
N SER A 67 29.34 17.71 12.66
CA SER A 67 30.08 17.27 13.86
C SER A 67 31.05 16.12 13.58
N HIS A 68 30.70 15.15 12.73
CA HIS A 68 31.63 14.12 12.25
C HIS A 68 32.75 14.68 11.36
N LEU A 69 32.47 15.71 10.55
CA LEU A 69 33.48 16.39 9.74
C LEU A 69 34.46 17.16 10.63
N SER A 70 33.96 17.88 11.64
CA SER A 70 34.75 18.60 12.64
C SER A 70 35.67 17.66 13.42
N LEU A 71 35.16 16.51 13.90
CA LEU A 71 35.95 15.48 14.56
C LEU A 71 37.09 14.99 13.64
N ARG A 72 36.78 14.59 12.41
CA ARG A 72 37.80 14.13 11.43
C ARG A 72 38.84 15.20 11.09
N MET A 73 38.47 16.47 11.03
CA MET A 73 39.42 17.58 10.82
C MET A 73 40.36 17.79 12.01
N SER A 74 39.88 17.57 13.24
CA SER A 74 40.73 17.59 14.44
C SER A 74 41.68 16.39 14.50
N GLU A 75 41.22 15.20 14.14
CA GLU A 75 42.04 13.97 14.06
C GLU A 75 43.12 14.08 12.97
N ALA A 76 42.78 14.61 11.78
CA ALA A 76 43.73 14.86 10.71
C ALA A 76 44.83 15.86 11.12
N SER A 77 44.45 16.94 11.81
CA SER A 77 45.40 17.93 12.33
C SER A 77 46.34 17.32 13.39
N ALA A 78 45.81 16.48 14.28
CA ALA A 78 46.59 15.77 15.29
C ALA A 78 47.53 14.72 14.68
N ALA A 79 47.16 14.08 13.56
CA ALA A 79 48.01 13.16 12.83
C ALA A 79 49.19 13.89 12.16
N ILE A 80 48.95 15.03 11.52
CA ILE A 80 49.99 15.83 10.85
C ILE A 80 51.08 16.27 11.84
N HIS A 81 50.71 16.68 13.06
CA HIS A 81 51.69 17.03 14.12
C HIS A 81 52.43 15.83 14.73
N LYS A 82 52.02 14.58 14.46
CA LYS A 82 52.74 13.37 14.92
C LYS A 82 53.69 12.77 13.87
N GLY A 83 53.63 13.22 12.61
CA GLY A 83 54.45 12.67 11.51
C GLY A 83 55.94 13.07 11.52
N ALA A 84 56.39 13.92 12.45
CA ALA A 84 57.70 14.57 12.38
C ALA A 84 58.63 14.26 13.58
N LYS A 85 59.03 12.98 13.77
CA LYS A 85 60.15 12.61 14.67
C LYS A 85 60.72 11.19 14.42
N ALA A 86 62.07 11.09 14.43
CA ALA A 86 62.91 9.91 14.72
C ALA A 86 62.97 8.70 13.76
N GLU A 87 63.69 8.88 12.65
CA GLU A 87 64.91 8.16 12.25
C GLU A 87 65.32 6.76 12.83
N SER A 88 65.59 5.83 11.89
CA SER A 88 66.90 5.13 11.67
C SER A 88 67.25 3.73 12.26
N SER A 89 68.14 3.06 11.48
CA SER A 89 69.05 1.93 11.78
C SER A 89 68.48 0.50 11.83
N ALA A 90 69.13 -0.56 11.28
CA ALA A 90 70.25 -0.66 10.32
C ALA A 90 70.42 -2.10 9.75
N LYS A 91 71.30 -2.28 8.73
CA LYS A 91 71.77 -3.54 8.06
C LYS A 91 70.78 -4.18 7.06
N MET A 92 71.16 -4.92 6.00
CA MET A 92 72.39 -5.64 5.51
C MET A 92 72.53 -7.11 5.97
N ASP A 93 72.77 -8.11 5.11
CA ASP A 93 72.89 -8.24 3.63
C ASP A 93 72.57 -9.73 3.23
N CYS A 94 72.71 -10.32 2.02
CA CYS A 94 73.46 -10.01 0.78
C CYS A 94 72.85 -10.68 -0.49
N HIS A 95 73.45 -10.41 -1.67
CA HIS A 95 73.56 -11.20 -2.95
C HIS A 95 72.34 -11.98 -3.54
N ALA A 96 72.07 -12.02 -4.86
CA ALA A 96 72.72 -11.47 -6.07
C ALA A 96 71.71 -11.23 -7.24
N LEU A 97 72.18 -10.62 -8.33
CA LEU A 97 71.51 -10.37 -9.63
C LEU A 97 72.19 -11.22 -10.76
N PRO A 98 71.78 -11.29 -12.06
CA PRO A 98 70.90 -10.34 -12.79
C PRO A 98 69.97 -10.88 -13.95
N SER A 99 69.23 -9.93 -14.56
CA SER A 99 68.92 -9.81 -16.02
C SER A 99 67.66 -10.47 -16.66
N GLY A 100 67.25 -9.92 -17.83
CA GLY A 100 66.03 -10.25 -18.61
C GLY A 100 64.84 -9.32 -18.31
N LYS A 101 64.13 -8.63 -19.22
CA LYS A 101 63.96 -8.66 -20.70
C LYS A 101 63.46 -10.03 -21.22
N THR A 102 62.38 -10.17 -22.02
CA THR A 102 61.57 -9.17 -22.76
C THR A 102 60.18 -9.70 -23.18
N ARG A 103 59.23 -8.78 -23.45
CA ARG A 103 58.19 -8.77 -24.52
C ARG A 103 57.53 -10.09 -25.04
N ASN A 104 56.19 -10.08 -24.95
CA ASN A 104 55.18 -10.36 -26.01
C ASN A 104 54.77 -11.80 -26.45
N ASP A 105 53.45 -11.85 -26.73
CA ASP A 105 52.76 -12.48 -27.88
C ASP A 105 52.19 -13.93 -27.85
N LYS A 106 50.85 -13.95 -27.97
CA LYS A 106 49.99 -14.74 -28.89
C LYS A 106 49.66 -16.23 -28.65
N LYS A 107 48.38 -16.40 -28.27
CA LYS A 107 47.32 -17.18 -28.96
C LYS A 107 47.23 -18.72 -28.77
N HIS A 108 45.99 -19.18 -28.99
CA HIS A 108 45.52 -20.56 -29.26
C HIS A 108 45.55 -21.54 -28.07
N ALA A 109 44.60 -22.50 -27.95
CA ALA A 109 43.24 -22.64 -28.51
C ALA A 109 42.48 -23.79 -27.81
N LEU A 110 41.14 -23.86 -28.02
CA LEU A 110 40.23 -25.02 -27.78
C LEU A 110 40.12 -25.55 -26.31
N VAL A 111 38.95 -25.60 -25.65
CA VAL A 111 37.65 -26.31 -25.88
C VAL A 111 37.53 -27.59 -25.03
N LYS A 112 36.51 -27.61 -24.14
CA LYS A 112 35.90 -28.75 -23.40
C LYS A 112 36.84 -29.56 -22.47
N VAL A 113 36.39 -30.04 -21.31
CA VAL A 113 35.39 -31.10 -21.10
C VAL A 113 34.62 -30.90 -19.78
N ASP A 114 33.39 -31.42 -19.71
CA ASP A 114 32.51 -31.38 -18.55
C ASP A 114 32.89 -32.40 -17.46
N SER A 115 32.64 -32.07 -16.18
CA SER A 115 32.36 -33.06 -15.14
C SER A 115 31.42 -32.50 -14.06
N SER A 116 30.61 -33.38 -13.49
CA SER A 116 29.55 -33.08 -12.51
C SER A 116 29.75 -33.95 -11.26
N PRO A 117 28.80 -34.00 -10.33
CA PRO A 117 28.64 -33.11 -9.18
C PRO A 117 29.36 -33.69 -7.93
N ASN A 118 29.12 -33.12 -6.74
CA ASN A 118 29.38 -33.87 -5.51
C ASN A 118 28.38 -33.53 -4.38
N ASP A 119 27.98 -34.55 -3.63
CA ASP A 119 26.91 -34.48 -2.61
C ASP A 119 27.42 -34.11 -1.21
N SER A 120 26.57 -33.46 -0.42
CA SER A 120 26.37 -33.80 1.00
C SER A 120 25.00 -33.25 1.43
N LYS A 121 24.00 -34.08 1.80
CA LYS A 121 23.91 -34.95 3.00
C LYS A 121 24.03 -34.15 4.30
N ILE A 122 23.19 -34.28 5.32
CA ILE A 122 21.86 -34.90 5.57
C ILE A 122 21.62 -34.61 7.08
N CYS A 123 20.40 -34.28 7.50
CA CYS A 123 19.77 -34.64 8.79
C CYS A 123 18.47 -33.83 8.98
N GLY A 124 17.37 -34.35 9.52
CA GLY A 124 17.10 -35.73 9.95
C GLY A 124 16.11 -35.79 11.14
N GLY A 125 15.00 -36.52 11.01
CA GLY A 125 13.92 -36.60 12.03
C GLY A 125 12.78 -35.61 11.72
N ALA A 126 11.60 -35.95 11.18
CA ALA A 126 10.80 -37.18 11.09
C ALA A 126 9.87 -37.46 12.28
N LEU A 127 8.54 -37.40 12.04
CA LEU A 127 7.59 -38.33 12.65
C LEU A 127 6.38 -38.65 11.74
N ARG A 128 5.88 -39.87 11.92
CA ARG A 128 4.73 -40.56 11.31
C ARG A 128 3.40 -40.19 12.00
N VAL A 129 2.19 -40.55 11.54
CA VAL A 129 1.59 -40.88 10.22
C VAL A 129 0.08 -41.14 10.41
N LEU A 130 -0.74 -41.09 9.34
CA LEU A 130 -2.17 -41.47 9.27
C LEU A 130 -3.16 -40.57 10.07
N GLY A 131 -4.46 -40.52 9.75
CA GLY A 131 -5.22 -41.34 8.80
C GLY A 131 -6.44 -40.64 8.17
N GLN A 132 -7.30 -41.44 7.53
CA GLN A 132 -8.41 -41.00 6.67
C GLN A 132 -9.59 -40.38 7.43
N PHE A 133 -10.28 -39.43 6.78
CA PHE A 133 -11.72 -39.21 6.97
C PHE A 133 -12.38 -38.90 5.62
N GLY A 134 -13.66 -39.21 5.49
CA GLY A 134 -14.46 -38.86 4.31
C GLY A 134 -15.95 -38.98 4.57
N GLY A 135 -16.73 -38.31 3.72
CA GLY A 135 -18.18 -38.50 3.62
C GLY A 135 -19.06 -37.59 4.50
N GLY A 136 -19.88 -36.78 3.82
CA GLY A 136 -21.27 -36.56 4.23
C GLY A 136 -21.61 -35.31 5.06
N SER A 137 -22.08 -34.27 4.36
CA SER A 137 -23.12 -33.30 4.76
C SER A 137 -23.02 -32.51 6.09
N TYR A 138 -23.55 -31.28 6.09
CA TYR A 138 -24.77 -30.92 6.85
C TYR A 138 -25.21 -29.49 6.51
N LEU A 139 -26.42 -29.11 6.93
CA LEU A 139 -27.04 -27.80 6.67
C LEU A 139 -27.03 -26.93 7.94
N SER A 140 -26.96 -25.61 7.74
CA SER A 140 -27.61 -24.56 8.54
C SER A 140 -27.58 -24.61 10.08
N GLY A 141 -26.97 -23.59 10.70
CA GLY A 141 -27.52 -23.00 11.95
C GLY A 141 -26.55 -22.80 13.12
N ASN A 142 -26.05 -21.57 13.25
CA ASN A 142 -25.69 -20.87 14.50
C ASN A 142 -24.60 -21.43 15.46
N ASP A 143 -24.26 -20.53 16.41
CA ASP A 143 -23.62 -20.78 17.72
C ASP A 143 -22.22 -21.39 17.77
N TYR A 144 -21.23 -20.63 17.29
CA TYR A 144 -19.84 -20.76 17.76
C TYR A 144 -19.58 -19.85 18.98
N PRO A 145 -19.00 -20.36 20.08
CA PRO A 145 -18.69 -19.56 21.25
C PRO A 145 -17.52 -18.60 21.00
N GLN A 146 -17.59 -17.42 21.62
CA GLN A 146 -16.54 -16.40 21.58
C GLN A 146 -15.30 -16.85 22.37
N ILE A 147 -14.37 -17.53 21.71
CA ILE A 147 -13.04 -17.81 22.28
C ILE A 147 -12.25 -16.50 22.29
N ALA A 148 -12.28 -15.81 23.44
CA ALA A 148 -11.47 -14.62 23.66
C ALA A 148 -9.98 -14.94 23.48
N PRO A 149 -9.19 -14.11 22.77
CA PRO A 149 -7.75 -14.28 22.70
C PRO A 149 -7.15 -14.24 24.11
N ILE A 150 -6.35 -15.25 24.45
CA ILE A 150 -5.65 -15.30 25.75
C ILE A 150 -4.75 -14.06 25.83
N ALA A 151 -5.04 -13.18 26.78
CA ALA A 151 -4.31 -11.92 26.93
C ALA A 151 -2.86 -12.18 27.33
N SER A 152 -1.94 -12.01 26.38
CA SER A 152 -0.52 -11.89 26.70
C SER A 152 -0.32 -10.57 27.44
N ASN A 153 0.14 -10.65 28.69
CA ASN A 153 0.37 -9.48 29.55
C ASN A 153 1.65 -8.71 29.13
N CYS A 154 1.67 -8.23 27.89
CA CYS A 154 2.55 -7.15 27.49
C CYS A 154 2.04 -5.84 28.11
N SER A 155 2.81 -5.27 29.04
CA SER A 155 2.55 -3.91 29.51
C SER A 155 2.56 -2.92 28.34
N PRO A 156 1.76 -1.84 28.39
CA PRO A 156 1.80 -0.81 27.36
C PRO A 156 3.21 -0.20 27.28
N LYS A 157 3.96 -0.52 26.22
CA LYS A 157 5.26 0.11 25.96
C LYS A 157 5.02 1.62 25.90
N ALA A 158 5.72 2.37 26.76
CA ALA A 158 5.49 3.80 26.90
C ALA A 158 5.69 4.51 25.56
N GLU A 159 4.59 4.97 24.94
CA GLU A 159 4.59 5.64 23.64
C GLU A 159 5.56 6.84 23.70
N SER A 160 6.56 6.82 22.81
CA SER A 160 7.67 7.76 22.85
C SER A 160 7.19 9.20 22.65
N LEU A 161 7.94 10.16 23.19
CA LEU A 161 7.62 11.59 23.01
C LEU A 161 7.51 11.95 21.51
N GLN A 162 8.35 11.32 20.67
CA GLN A 162 8.34 11.49 19.22
C GLN A 162 7.07 10.92 18.55
N ALA A 163 6.57 9.77 19.00
CA ALA A 163 5.30 9.21 18.52
C ALA A 163 4.09 10.06 18.98
N LYS A 164 4.08 10.53 20.22
CA LYS A 164 3.06 11.46 20.75
C LYS A 164 3.03 12.78 19.97
N LEU A 165 4.20 13.39 19.75
CA LEU A 165 4.33 14.59 18.92
C LEU A 165 3.88 14.33 17.49
N ALA A 166 4.29 13.21 16.88
CA ALA A 166 3.85 12.84 15.53
C ALA A 166 2.32 12.81 15.43
N ARG A 167 1.61 12.11 16.33
CA ARG A 167 0.12 12.04 16.33
C ARG A 167 -0.55 13.41 16.49
N ILE A 168 0.04 14.32 17.27
CA ILE A 168 -0.50 15.68 17.48
C ILE A 168 -0.29 16.56 16.23
N LEU A 169 0.85 16.39 15.55
CA LEU A 169 1.33 17.21 14.43
C LEU A 169 0.86 16.72 13.06
N THR A 170 0.65 15.41 12.87
CA THR A 170 0.03 14.88 11.64
C THR A 170 -1.40 15.38 11.53
N PRO A 171 -1.78 16.09 10.45
CA PRO A 171 -3.19 16.34 10.19
C PRO A 171 -3.90 15.01 9.88
N PRO A 172 -5.20 14.88 10.18
CA PRO A 172 -6.00 13.74 9.73
C PRO A 172 -5.99 13.61 8.21
N THR A 173 -6.22 12.40 7.70
CA THR A 173 -6.14 12.09 6.25
C THR A 173 -7.15 12.91 5.42
N TYR A 174 -8.36 13.09 5.95
CA TYR A 174 -9.46 13.85 5.38
C TYR A 174 -9.93 14.88 6.42
N PRO A 175 -9.25 16.04 6.52
CA PRO A 175 -9.57 17.06 7.52
C PRO A 175 -11.03 17.50 7.53
N GLU A 176 -11.68 17.52 6.38
CA GLU A 176 -13.08 17.94 6.15
C GLU A 176 -14.09 17.03 6.86
N LEU A 177 -13.72 15.76 7.10
CA LEU A 177 -14.52 14.78 7.84
C LEU A 177 -14.27 14.82 9.36
N ALA A 178 -13.15 15.38 9.83
CA ALA A 178 -12.82 15.38 11.25
C ALA A 178 -13.86 16.15 12.08
N GLY A 179 -14.48 15.48 13.06
CA GLY A 179 -15.54 16.04 13.90
C GLY A 179 -16.92 16.12 13.25
N LEU A 180 -17.13 15.52 12.07
CA LEU A 180 -18.45 15.37 11.46
C LEU A 180 -19.19 14.18 12.13
N PRO A 181 -20.41 14.35 12.67
CA PRO A 181 -21.19 13.24 13.21
C PRO A 181 -21.40 12.11 12.18
N LEU A 182 -21.24 10.86 12.61
CA LEU A 182 -21.31 9.70 11.70
C LEU A 182 -22.67 9.59 11.02
N SER A 183 -23.77 9.85 11.75
CA SER A 183 -25.11 9.88 11.18
C SER A 183 -25.26 10.93 10.07
N THR A 184 -24.70 12.13 10.24
CA THR A 184 -24.67 13.16 9.20
C THR A 184 -23.80 12.74 8.02
N ALA A 185 -22.64 12.12 8.27
CA ALA A 185 -21.76 11.62 7.21
C ALA A 185 -22.43 10.52 6.36
N LEU A 186 -23.15 9.58 6.98
CA LEU A 186 -23.93 8.54 6.31
C LEU A 186 -25.09 9.14 5.48
N SER A 187 -25.84 10.10 6.03
CA SER A 187 -26.90 10.80 5.30
C SER A 187 -26.37 11.54 4.08
N LEU A 188 -25.22 12.22 4.20
CA LEU A 188 -24.55 12.88 3.07
C LEU A 188 -24.03 11.87 2.04
N ALA A 189 -23.49 10.74 2.48
CA ALA A 189 -22.95 9.70 1.61
C ALA A 189 -24.04 9.00 0.79
N HIS A 190 -25.21 8.73 1.38
CA HIS A 190 -26.36 8.20 0.67
C HIS A 190 -26.89 9.21 -0.37
N SER A 191 -27.07 10.48 0.01
CA SER A 191 -27.45 11.55 -0.93
C SER A 191 -26.42 11.73 -2.06
N TYR A 192 -25.13 11.61 -1.75
CA TYR A 192 -24.06 11.69 -2.75
C TYR A 192 -24.06 10.48 -3.70
N ALA A 193 -24.27 9.26 -3.19
CA ALA A 193 -24.43 8.06 -4.01
C ALA A 193 -25.59 8.20 -5.01
N LEU A 194 -26.72 8.77 -4.61
CA LEU A 194 -27.82 9.07 -5.54
C LEU A 194 -27.40 10.08 -6.62
N SER A 195 -26.62 11.12 -6.27
CA SER A 195 -26.11 12.10 -7.23
C SER A 195 -25.07 11.52 -8.22
N LEU A 196 -24.34 10.46 -7.84
CA LEU A 196 -23.41 9.79 -8.75
C LEU A 196 -24.11 9.02 -9.89
N ARG A 197 -25.43 8.82 -9.83
CA ARG A 197 -26.18 8.16 -10.92
C ARG A 197 -26.16 8.94 -12.23
N THR A 198 -25.99 10.26 -12.20
CA THR A 198 -25.84 11.10 -13.43
C THR A 198 -24.43 11.04 -14.01
N HIS A 199 -23.56 10.22 -13.45
CA HIS A 199 -22.14 10.08 -13.77
C HIS A 199 -21.77 8.61 -14.04
N ILE A 200 -22.73 7.76 -14.38
CA ILE A 200 -22.47 6.35 -14.70
C ILE A 200 -21.81 6.24 -16.07
N ASN A 201 -20.68 5.54 -16.13
CA ASN A 201 -20.10 5.08 -17.39
C ASN A 201 -20.95 3.92 -17.92
N GLN A 202 -21.83 4.21 -18.89
CA GLN A 202 -22.81 3.22 -19.35
C GLN A 202 -22.16 1.94 -19.89
N LYS A 203 -21.07 2.03 -20.66
CA LYS A 203 -20.39 0.82 -21.19
C LYS A 203 -19.75 -0.03 -20.10
N VAL A 204 -19.26 0.59 -19.01
CA VAL A 204 -18.77 -0.18 -17.84
C VAL A 204 -19.93 -0.79 -17.06
N LEU A 205 -21.05 -0.08 -16.93
CA LEU A 205 -22.29 -0.66 -16.37
C LEU A 205 -22.79 -1.84 -17.21
N ASP A 206 -22.78 -1.75 -18.54
CA ASP A 206 -23.19 -2.84 -19.44
C ASP A 206 -22.31 -4.09 -19.25
N ARG A 207 -20.98 -3.90 -19.05
CA ARG A 207 -20.05 -5.00 -18.74
C ARG A 207 -20.31 -5.60 -17.35
N LEU A 208 -20.59 -4.76 -16.36
CA LEU A 208 -20.96 -5.19 -15.01
C LEU A 208 -22.28 -5.99 -14.99
N LEU A 209 -23.30 -5.53 -15.72
CA LEU A 209 -24.58 -6.24 -15.87
C LEU A 209 -24.40 -7.53 -16.68
N TRP A 210 -23.55 -7.54 -17.70
CA TRP A 210 -23.17 -8.76 -18.42
C TRP A 210 -22.53 -9.79 -17.48
N HIS A 211 -21.54 -9.40 -16.67
CA HIS A 211 -20.93 -10.28 -15.67
C HIS A 211 -21.95 -10.82 -14.67
N LYS A 212 -22.91 -10.00 -14.23
CA LYS A 212 -23.99 -10.44 -13.35
C LYS A 212 -24.89 -11.47 -14.03
N ALA A 213 -25.24 -11.26 -15.30
CA ALA A 213 -26.04 -12.20 -16.09
C ALA A 213 -25.29 -13.51 -16.42
N GLN A 214 -23.96 -13.50 -16.46
CA GLN A 214 -23.14 -14.72 -16.58
C GLN A 214 -22.92 -15.44 -15.23
N GLY A 215 -23.40 -14.88 -14.11
CA GLY A 215 -23.17 -15.46 -12.77
C GLY A 215 -21.72 -15.38 -12.29
N HIS A 216 -20.93 -14.41 -12.80
CA HIS A 216 -19.57 -14.18 -12.31
C HIS A 216 -19.60 -13.51 -10.92
N THR A 217 -18.61 -13.78 -10.08
CA THR A 217 -18.43 -13.03 -8.82
C THR A 217 -17.92 -11.63 -9.14
N ILE A 218 -18.70 -10.61 -8.80
CA ILE A 218 -18.31 -9.20 -8.99
C ILE A 218 -17.72 -8.65 -7.68
N VAL A 219 -16.61 -7.93 -7.79
CA VAL A 219 -15.96 -7.22 -6.68
C VAL A 219 -15.55 -5.82 -7.13
N VAL A 220 -15.81 -4.81 -6.29
CA VAL A 220 -15.35 -3.43 -6.51
C VAL A 220 -14.17 -3.15 -5.60
N VAL A 221 -13.04 -2.69 -6.17
CA VAL A 221 -11.77 -2.49 -5.47
C VAL A 221 -11.22 -1.09 -5.77
N SER A 222 -11.40 -0.16 -4.82
CA SER A 222 -11.19 1.27 -5.08
C SER A 222 -10.46 2.02 -3.97
N GLY A 223 -9.69 3.04 -4.37
CA GLY A 223 -9.16 4.05 -3.44
C GLY A 223 -10.22 5.04 -2.94
N GLY A 224 -11.44 5.01 -3.50
CA GLY A 224 -12.60 5.78 -3.02
C GLY A 224 -13.12 5.32 -1.65
N LEU A 225 -14.00 6.13 -1.03
CA LEU A 225 -14.47 5.86 0.34
C LEU A 225 -15.66 4.89 0.37
N GLY A 226 -15.56 3.84 1.20
CA GLY A 226 -16.61 2.82 1.36
C GLY A 226 -17.98 3.41 1.73
N ILE A 227 -18.00 4.50 2.50
CA ILE A 227 -19.20 5.16 3.01
C ILE A 227 -20.22 5.56 1.92
N TYR A 228 -19.79 5.93 0.71
CA TYR A 228 -20.68 6.21 -0.43
C TYR A 228 -20.64 5.15 -1.53
N ILE A 229 -19.54 4.38 -1.67
CA ILE A 229 -19.47 3.29 -2.65
C ILE A 229 -20.44 2.16 -2.30
N ARG A 230 -20.57 1.80 -1.01
CA ARG A 230 -21.49 0.75 -0.54
C ARG A 230 -22.96 1.04 -0.91
N PRO A 231 -23.58 2.17 -0.51
CA PRO A 231 -24.96 2.47 -0.91
C PRO A 231 -25.12 2.71 -2.42
N PHE A 232 -24.08 3.15 -3.13
CA PHE A 232 -24.13 3.22 -4.59
C PHE A 232 -24.19 1.83 -5.23
N MET A 233 -23.33 0.89 -4.84
CA MET A 233 -23.27 -0.43 -5.48
C MET A 233 -24.42 -1.35 -5.08
N GLN A 234 -25.01 -1.13 -3.89
CA GLN A 234 -26.21 -1.83 -3.43
C GLN A 234 -27.39 -1.69 -4.41
N GLN A 235 -27.53 -0.56 -5.14
CA GLN A 235 -28.59 -0.38 -6.14
C GLN A 235 -28.49 -1.35 -7.34
N PHE A 236 -27.31 -1.95 -7.55
CA PHE A 236 -27.05 -2.98 -8.55
C PHE A 236 -27.01 -4.40 -7.94
N GLY A 237 -27.20 -4.53 -6.62
CA GLY A 237 -27.03 -5.79 -5.88
C GLY A 237 -25.61 -6.34 -6.00
N ILE A 238 -24.63 -5.53 -5.62
CA ILE A 238 -23.20 -5.89 -5.54
C ILE A 238 -22.69 -5.46 -4.16
N ASP A 239 -22.46 -6.44 -3.30
CA ASP A 239 -22.14 -6.23 -1.88
C ASP A 239 -20.64 -6.36 -1.56
N THR A 240 -19.86 -7.00 -2.44
CA THR A 240 -18.41 -7.21 -2.28
C THR A 240 -17.63 -5.94 -2.62
N ILE A 241 -17.65 -4.99 -1.68
CA ILE A 241 -16.97 -3.70 -1.81
C ILE A 241 -15.71 -3.66 -0.94
N LEU A 242 -14.57 -3.45 -1.61
CA LEU A 242 -13.25 -3.25 -1.04
C LEU A 242 -12.83 -1.80 -1.32
N ALA A 243 -12.94 -0.96 -0.30
CA ALA A 243 -12.80 0.48 -0.41
C ALA A 243 -12.00 1.03 0.78
N VAL A 244 -11.68 2.32 0.75
CA VAL A 244 -11.08 2.99 1.91
C VAL A 244 -12.16 3.22 2.97
N GLU A 245 -12.04 2.56 4.11
CA GLU A 245 -12.91 2.76 5.26
C GLU A 245 -12.43 3.92 6.15
N LEU A 246 -13.32 4.45 6.98
CA LEU A 246 -13.08 5.63 7.82
C LEU A 246 -13.04 5.26 9.30
N GLU A 247 -12.20 5.93 10.08
CA GLU A 247 -12.16 5.81 11.54
C GLU A 247 -13.26 6.69 12.17
N SER A 248 -14.14 6.08 12.96
CA SER A 248 -15.04 6.80 13.88
C SER A 248 -14.48 6.83 15.30
N THR A 249 -14.97 7.77 16.10
CA THR A 249 -14.61 7.96 17.51
C THR A 249 -15.74 8.70 18.22
N PHE A 250 -15.66 8.88 19.53
CA PHE A 250 -16.67 9.60 20.31
C PHE A 250 -16.17 10.98 20.73
N ASP A 251 -17.05 11.97 20.68
CA ASP A 251 -16.76 13.31 21.22
C ASP A 251 -16.96 13.38 22.75
N LYS A 252 -16.84 14.59 23.33
CA LYS A 252 -16.99 14.80 24.78
C LYS A 252 -18.43 14.67 25.28
N GLN A 253 -19.39 14.57 24.37
CA GLN A 253 -20.82 14.45 24.61
C GLN A 253 -21.30 13.00 24.39
N GLY A 254 -20.41 12.10 23.97
CA GLY A 254 -20.74 10.71 23.63
C GLY A 254 -21.34 10.54 22.24
N GLN A 255 -21.30 11.58 21.38
CA GLN A 255 -21.75 11.48 20.00
C GLN A 255 -20.66 10.85 19.13
N GLU A 256 -21.04 9.86 18.30
CA GLU A 256 -20.12 9.26 17.34
C GLU A 256 -19.85 10.22 16.17
N ILE A 257 -18.56 10.47 15.94
CA ILE A 257 -18.00 11.40 14.94
C ILE A 257 -16.92 10.69 14.13
N LEU A 258 -16.69 11.15 12.90
CA LEU A 258 -15.51 10.74 12.14
C LEU A 258 -14.25 11.42 12.69
N SER A 259 -13.15 10.67 12.85
CA SER A 259 -11.86 11.26 13.25
C SER A 259 -11.20 12.05 12.11
N GLY A 260 -11.60 11.76 10.88
CA GLY A 260 -10.96 12.22 9.65
C GLY A 260 -9.80 11.32 9.17
N ASN A 261 -9.52 10.19 9.82
CA ASN A 261 -8.57 9.20 9.33
C ASN A 261 -9.26 8.06 8.59
N ARG A 262 -8.42 7.25 7.93
CA ARG A 262 -8.80 5.94 7.39
C ARG A 262 -8.75 4.90 8.50
N SER A 263 -9.67 3.93 8.45
CA SER A 263 -9.54 2.68 9.19
C SER A 263 -8.95 1.60 8.28
N GLY A 264 -8.05 0.78 8.79
CA GLY A 264 -7.44 -0.32 8.04
C GLY A 264 -6.58 0.10 6.84
N LEU A 265 -6.70 -0.67 5.75
CA LEU A 265 -5.82 -0.59 4.59
C LEU A 265 -6.16 0.59 3.65
N HIS A 266 -5.15 1.15 3.01
CA HIS A 266 -5.32 2.13 1.93
C HIS A 266 -5.35 1.42 0.57
N THR A 267 -6.56 1.19 0.05
CA THR A 267 -6.87 0.36 -1.12
C THR A 267 -6.44 0.99 -2.46
N MET A 268 -5.13 1.21 -2.63
CA MET A 268 -4.49 1.73 -3.85
C MET A 268 -3.21 0.96 -4.17
N GLN A 269 -2.89 0.86 -5.46
CA GLN A 269 -1.68 0.18 -5.97
C GLN A 269 -1.68 -1.31 -5.55
N GLU A 270 -0.53 -1.89 -5.22
CA GLU A 270 -0.39 -3.27 -4.77
C GLU A 270 -1.32 -3.65 -3.59
N ARG A 271 -1.71 -2.68 -2.75
CA ARG A 271 -2.65 -2.90 -1.64
C ARG A 271 -4.07 -3.23 -2.09
N LYS A 272 -4.44 -3.01 -3.35
CA LYS A 272 -5.68 -3.55 -3.93
C LYS A 272 -5.64 -5.08 -4.03
N LEU A 273 -4.46 -5.68 -4.21
CA LEU A 273 -4.28 -7.13 -4.20
C LEU A 273 -4.41 -7.69 -2.78
N TYR A 274 -3.80 -7.06 -1.79
CA TYR A 274 -3.94 -7.49 -0.39
C TYR A 274 -5.40 -7.40 0.09
N ALA A 275 -6.11 -6.31 -0.25
CA ALA A 275 -7.55 -6.18 0.05
C ALA A 275 -8.41 -7.28 -0.58
N LEU A 276 -8.00 -7.82 -1.75
CA LEU A 276 -8.66 -8.96 -2.39
C LEU A 276 -8.34 -10.27 -1.68
N ASP A 277 -7.07 -10.54 -1.39
CA ASP A 277 -6.59 -11.77 -0.72
C ASP A 277 -7.12 -11.88 0.72
N ASP A 278 -7.16 -10.76 1.45
CA ASP A 278 -7.77 -10.62 2.79
C ASP A 278 -9.27 -10.96 2.81
N ARG A 279 -9.95 -10.96 1.65
CA ARG A 279 -11.42 -11.12 1.55
C ARG A 279 -11.88 -12.33 0.75
N LEU A 280 -11.09 -12.79 -0.23
CA LEU A 280 -11.45 -13.81 -1.21
C LEU A 280 -10.33 -14.84 -1.31
N ASP A 281 -10.65 -16.12 -1.16
CA ASP A 281 -9.75 -17.21 -1.52
C ASP A 281 -9.56 -17.21 -3.06
N LEU A 282 -8.48 -16.57 -3.50
CA LEU A 282 -8.15 -16.39 -4.92
C LEU A 282 -7.91 -17.73 -5.64
N ALA A 283 -7.61 -18.82 -4.93
CA ALA A 283 -7.43 -20.15 -5.53
C ALA A 283 -8.74 -20.78 -6.03
N GLN A 284 -9.90 -20.28 -5.59
CA GLN A 284 -11.23 -20.72 -6.07
C GLN A 284 -11.58 -20.17 -7.46
N TYR A 285 -10.81 -19.19 -7.96
CA TYR A 285 -11.09 -18.49 -9.21
C TYR A 285 -10.19 -18.93 -10.37
N ASP A 286 -10.75 -18.91 -11.57
CA ASP A 286 -10.01 -19.01 -12.82
C ASP A 286 -9.51 -17.62 -13.21
N LEU A 287 -8.42 -17.18 -12.58
CA LEU A 287 -7.83 -15.86 -12.83
C LEU A 287 -7.43 -15.65 -14.32
N PRO A 288 -6.87 -16.63 -15.05
CA PRO A 288 -6.69 -16.54 -16.51
C PRO A 288 -7.98 -16.26 -17.29
N ASN A 289 -9.14 -16.74 -16.84
CA ASN A 289 -10.43 -16.39 -17.44
C ASN A 289 -11.17 -15.21 -16.81
N SER A 290 -10.65 -14.63 -15.72
CA SER A 290 -11.24 -13.52 -14.97
C SER A 290 -10.93 -12.16 -15.60
N TYR A 291 -11.64 -11.13 -15.14
CA TYR A 291 -11.69 -9.80 -15.74
C TYR A 291 -11.35 -8.70 -14.72
N ALA A 292 -10.73 -7.63 -15.18
CA ALA A 292 -10.43 -6.45 -14.37
C ALA A 292 -10.62 -5.16 -15.19
N TYR A 293 -11.30 -4.17 -14.61
CA TYR A 293 -11.59 -2.88 -15.22
C TYR A 293 -11.06 -1.74 -14.34
N SER A 294 -10.23 -0.86 -14.89
CA SER A 294 -9.70 0.34 -14.23
C SER A 294 -9.21 1.36 -15.26
N ASP A 295 -9.23 2.66 -14.95
CA ASP A 295 -8.68 3.73 -15.76
C ASP A 295 -7.19 4.02 -15.50
N CYS A 296 -6.70 3.65 -14.31
CA CYS A 296 -5.51 4.27 -13.73
C CYS A 296 -4.26 3.38 -13.86
N PRO A 297 -3.08 3.91 -14.27
CA PRO A 297 -1.83 3.15 -14.29
C PRO A 297 -1.37 2.67 -12.90
N SER A 298 -1.93 3.20 -11.81
CA SER A 298 -1.66 2.67 -10.46
C SER A 298 -2.22 1.26 -10.24
N ASP A 299 -3.20 0.83 -11.06
CA ASP A 299 -3.85 -0.48 -11.00
C ASP A 299 -3.21 -1.54 -11.93
N VAL A 300 -2.03 -1.28 -12.51
CA VAL A 300 -1.26 -2.31 -13.25
C VAL A 300 -1.12 -3.63 -12.45
N PRO A 301 -0.91 -3.65 -11.12
CA PRO A 301 -0.93 -4.90 -10.34
C PRO A 301 -2.30 -5.62 -10.37
N LEU A 302 -3.40 -4.86 -10.32
CA LEU A 302 -4.78 -5.38 -10.35
C LEU A 302 -5.14 -5.94 -11.74
N LEU A 303 -4.73 -5.24 -12.79
CA LEU A 303 -4.90 -5.67 -14.18
C LEU A 303 -4.05 -6.92 -14.49
N SER A 304 -2.84 -7.01 -13.92
CA SER A 304 -1.94 -8.17 -14.09
C SER A 304 -2.36 -9.42 -13.31
N LEU A 305 -3.32 -9.32 -12.38
CA LEU A 305 -3.85 -10.47 -11.63
C LEU A 305 -4.66 -11.42 -12.51
N VAL A 306 -5.20 -10.92 -13.64
CA VAL A 306 -6.21 -11.64 -14.45
C VAL A 306 -5.80 -11.74 -15.92
N GLY A 307 -6.33 -12.73 -16.64
CA GLY A 307 -6.04 -12.92 -18.07
C GLY A 307 -6.87 -12.06 -19.03
N LYS A 308 -7.90 -11.34 -18.55
CA LYS A 308 -8.73 -10.44 -19.36
C LYS A 308 -8.81 -9.02 -18.76
N PRO A 309 -7.66 -8.32 -18.62
CA PRO A 309 -7.63 -6.92 -18.21
C PRO A 309 -8.28 -6.02 -19.27
N CYS A 310 -8.84 -4.89 -18.82
CA CYS A 310 -9.43 -3.88 -19.67
C CYS A 310 -9.24 -2.49 -19.05
N VAL A 311 -8.55 -1.61 -19.77
CA VAL A 311 -8.33 -0.23 -19.32
C VAL A 311 -9.47 0.65 -19.78
N VAL A 312 -10.12 1.37 -18.87
CA VAL A 312 -11.22 2.29 -19.20
C VAL A 312 -10.64 3.66 -19.55
N GLN A 313 -11.07 4.26 -20.67
CA GLN A 313 -10.59 5.59 -21.04
C GLN A 313 -11.33 6.69 -20.26
N GLY A 314 -10.83 7.01 -19.06
CA GLY A 314 -11.22 8.17 -18.25
C GLY A 314 -10.53 9.48 -18.71
N SER A 315 -10.29 10.41 -17.76
CA SER A 315 -9.60 11.68 -18.07
C SER A 315 -8.07 11.57 -18.19
N GLN A 316 -7.50 10.45 -17.75
CA GLN A 316 -6.06 10.20 -17.66
C GLN A 316 -5.47 9.69 -18.99
N GLU A 317 -4.15 9.85 -19.21
CA GLU A 317 -3.47 9.36 -20.41
C GLU A 317 -3.47 7.82 -20.44
N THR A 318 -4.03 7.20 -21.49
CA THR A 318 -4.08 5.73 -21.67
C THR A 318 -2.93 5.15 -22.51
N ARG A 319 -1.88 5.94 -22.80
CA ARG A 319 -0.73 5.51 -23.62
C ARG A 319 0.02 4.32 -23.01
N TRP A 320 0.15 4.28 -21.69
CA TRP A 320 0.76 3.16 -20.95
C TRP A 320 0.04 1.83 -21.24
N ALA A 321 -1.30 1.85 -21.35
CA ALA A 321 -2.09 0.66 -21.63
C ALA A 321 -1.76 0.08 -23.02
N ARG A 322 -1.57 0.95 -24.02
CA ARG A 322 -1.13 0.55 -25.36
C ARG A 322 0.29 -0.01 -25.37
N ILE A 323 1.20 0.55 -24.55
CA ILE A 323 2.58 0.07 -24.41
C ILE A 323 2.63 -1.31 -23.74
N LEU A 324 1.76 -1.57 -22.76
CA LEU A 324 1.65 -2.85 -22.06
C LEU A 324 0.71 -3.86 -22.75
N GLY A 325 0.11 -3.51 -23.90
CA GLY A 325 -0.77 -4.39 -24.67
C GLY A 325 -2.18 -4.59 -24.08
N TYR A 326 -2.60 -3.78 -23.09
CA TYR A 326 -3.93 -3.90 -22.50
C TYR A 326 -5.03 -3.37 -23.46
N PRO A 327 -6.14 -4.12 -23.64
CA PRO A 327 -7.33 -3.63 -24.33
C PRO A 327 -7.91 -2.38 -23.68
N ILE A 328 -8.29 -1.38 -24.48
CA ILE A 328 -8.92 -0.14 -24.00
C ILE A 328 -10.42 -0.14 -24.32
N LEU A 329 -11.25 0.04 -23.29
CA LEU A 329 -12.67 0.36 -23.43
C LEU A 329 -12.85 1.88 -23.48
N VAL A 330 -13.28 2.38 -24.63
CA VAL A 330 -13.67 3.78 -24.82
C VAL A 330 -15.14 3.95 -24.39
N PRO A 331 -15.46 4.79 -23.38
CA PRO A 331 -16.83 5.06 -22.91
C PRO A 331 -17.79 5.54 -24.01
#